data_AF-Q91WF4-F1
#
_entry.id   AF-Q91WF4-F1
#
_cell.length_a   1.000
_cell.length_b   1.000
_cell.length_c   1.000
_cell.angle_alpha   90.00
_cell.angle_beta   90.00
_cell.angle_gamma   90.00
#
_symmetry.space_group_name_H-M   'P 1'
#
loop_
_entity.id
_entity.type
_entity.pdbx_description
1 polymer ?
#
loop_
_entity_poly.entity_id
_entity_poly.type
_entity_poly.pdbx_seq_one_letter_code
_entity_poly.pdbx_strand_id
1 'polypeptide(L)'
;ITTLAPTTTAVNCMNGGFWTGDKCICPNGFGGDRCENIVNVVNCENGGTWDGLKCQCTSLFYGPRCEELVESVEIEPTVAASVEVSVTVTSQEYSEKLQDRKSEEFSNFNKTFTKQMALIYAGIPEYEGVIIKNLSKGSIVVDYDVILKAKYTPGFENTLDTVVKNLETKIKNATEVQVQDVNNNCSALLCFNSTATKVQNSATVSVNPEETCKKEAGEDFAKFVTLGQKGDKWFCITPCSAGYSTSKNCSYGKCQLQRSGPQCLCLITDTHWYSGENCDWGIQKSLVYGLGGAGVAVLLVILVILLVFSIRFRKDAQRQRSRVSEMYKWGEEEGRASPGTFHNFGFDHNEERENYMPLDSVYNTFQPSLNHINPERKIQIQRPQVVMTSL
;
A
#
# COMPACT_ATOMS: atom_id res chain seq x y z
N ILE A 1 18.44 45.85 34.67
CA ILE A 1 17.97 44.46 34.88
C ILE A 1 18.94 43.59 34.10
N THR A 2 19.93 43.04 34.78
CA THR A 2 21.00 42.23 34.19
C THR A 2 20.51 40.80 34.17
N THR A 3 20.20 40.27 33.00
CA THR A 3 19.69 38.91 32.81
C THR A 3 20.82 37.93 33.16
N LEU A 4 20.72 37.30 34.34
CA LEU A 4 21.59 36.19 34.73
C LEU A 4 21.30 35.02 33.78
N ALA A 5 22.25 34.71 32.90
CA ALA A 5 22.25 33.43 32.19
C ALA A 5 22.38 32.32 33.25
N PRO A 6 21.46 31.35 33.31
CA PRO A 6 21.58 30.24 34.25
C PRO A 6 22.80 29.41 33.88
N THR A 7 23.77 29.35 34.77
CA THR A 7 24.91 28.44 34.67
C THR A 7 24.38 27.01 34.86
N THR A 8 24.08 26.31 33.78
CA THR A 8 23.68 24.90 33.83
C THR A 8 24.87 24.07 34.29
N THR A 9 24.79 23.51 35.49
CA THR A 9 25.77 22.56 36.01
C THR A 9 25.88 21.36 35.08
N ALA A 10 27.09 21.00 34.65
CA ALA A 10 27.33 19.84 33.80
C ALA A 10 26.79 18.56 34.47
N VAL A 11 25.79 17.95 33.85
CA VAL A 11 25.15 16.73 34.33
C VAL A 11 25.85 15.52 33.69
N ASN A 12 26.22 14.52 34.50
CA ASN A 12 26.81 13.28 33.99
C ASN A 12 25.73 12.41 33.30
N CYS A 13 25.94 12.06 32.03
CA CYS A 13 25.08 11.17 31.25
C CYS A 13 25.59 9.72 31.35
N MET A 14 24.71 8.78 31.69
CA MET A 14 25.01 7.36 31.84
C MET A 14 24.97 6.62 30.48
N ASN A 15 25.42 5.36 30.47
CA ASN A 15 25.31 4.44 29.32
C ASN A 15 25.84 4.99 27.98
N GLY A 16 26.86 5.84 28.03
CA GLY A 16 27.49 6.44 26.84
C GLY A 16 26.74 7.64 26.26
N GLY A 17 25.80 8.24 27.01
CA GLY A 17 25.11 9.47 26.60
C GLY A 17 26.03 10.68 26.50
N PHE A 18 25.65 11.61 25.62
CA PHE A 18 26.39 12.85 25.35
C PHE A 18 25.69 14.08 25.94
N TRP A 19 26.40 14.91 26.70
CA TRP A 19 25.84 16.13 27.28
C TRP A 19 25.94 17.31 26.32
N THR A 20 24.81 17.96 26.03
CA THR A 20 24.75 19.09 25.09
C THR A 20 24.82 20.48 25.72
N GLY A 21 24.86 20.57 27.06
CA GLY A 21 24.76 21.84 27.80
C GLY A 21 23.43 22.02 28.51
N ASP A 22 22.35 21.42 27.98
CA ASP A 22 21.00 21.50 28.53
C ASP A 22 20.39 20.13 28.85
N LYS A 23 20.68 19.08 28.05
CA LYS A 23 20.17 17.72 28.24
C LYS A 23 21.16 16.64 27.79
N CYS A 24 20.96 15.41 28.28
CA CYS A 24 21.66 14.23 27.79
C CYS A 24 21.00 13.69 26.50
N ILE A 25 21.80 13.44 25.47
CA ILE A 25 21.40 12.68 24.28
C ILE A 25 21.76 11.22 24.51
N CYS A 26 20.75 10.35 24.50
CA CYS A 26 20.92 8.95 24.88
C CYS A 26 21.15 8.05 23.67
N PRO A 27 22.09 7.08 23.75
CA PRO A 27 22.25 6.08 22.71
C PRO A 27 20.98 5.24 22.56
N ASN A 28 20.78 4.65 21.40
CA ASN A 28 19.61 3.81 21.12
C ASN A 28 19.51 2.65 22.12
N GLY A 29 18.31 2.42 22.66
CA GLY A 29 18.08 1.46 23.75
C GLY A 29 18.23 2.03 25.16
N PHE A 30 18.54 3.33 25.30
CA PHE A 30 18.59 4.01 26.60
C PHE A 30 17.75 5.30 26.61
N GLY A 31 17.17 5.63 27.76
CA GLY A 31 16.33 6.81 27.96
C GLY A 31 16.37 7.34 29.40
N GLY A 32 15.63 8.42 29.68
CA GLY A 32 15.71 9.17 30.94
C GLY A 32 16.58 10.41 30.82
N ASP A 33 16.50 11.30 31.81
CA ASP A 33 17.17 12.62 31.79
C ASP A 33 18.70 12.49 31.80
N ARG A 34 19.21 11.34 32.23
CA ARG A 34 20.63 10.98 32.26
C ARG A 34 20.92 9.67 31.55
N CYS A 35 20.02 9.17 30.69
CA CYS A 35 20.17 7.90 29.98
C CYS A 35 20.29 6.66 30.89
N GLU A 36 19.72 6.73 32.09
CA GLU A 36 19.79 5.71 33.12
C GLU A 36 18.84 4.52 32.88
N ASN A 37 17.77 4.72 32.11
CA ASN A 37 16.76 3.71 31.85
C ASN A 37 17.09 2.91 30.59
N ILE A 38 16.92 1.59 30.64
CA ILE A 38 16.95 0.74 29.45
C ILE A 38 15.57 0.81 28.79
N VAL A 39 15.54 1.19 27.51
CA VAL A 39 14.31 1.24 26.69
C VAL A 39 14.45 0.29 25.50
N ASN A 40 13.33 0.01 24.84
CA ASN A 40 13.36 -0.82 23.63
C ASN A 40 14.19 -0.13 22.55
N VAL A 41 15.08 -0.89 21.90
CA VAL A 41 15.86 -0.41 20.76
C VAL A 41 14.91 -0.09 19.62
N VAL A 42 15.00 1.13 19.08
CA VAL A 42 14.20 1.57 17.94
C VAL A 42 15.01 1.34 16.68
N ASN A 43 14.55 0.44 15.81
CA ASN A 43 15.19 0.21 14.52
C ASN A 43 14.61 1.18 13.49
N CYS A 44 15.41 2.14 13.03
CA CYS A 44 15.06 3.01 11.91
C CYS A 44 15.11 2.21 10.60
N GLU A 45 14.06 2.31 9.80
CA GLU A 45 13.93 1.64 8.50
C GLU A 45 14.35 2.59 7.37
N ASN A 46 14.47 2.04 6.15
CA ASN A 46 14.65 2.81 4.91
C ASN A 46 15.81 3.83 4.91
N GLY A 47 16.93 3.47 5.55
CA GLY A 47 18.12 4.32 5.62
C GLY A 47 18.04 5.45 6.65
N GLY A 48 17.01 5.47 7.50
CA GLY A 48 16.92 6.40 8.62
C GLY A 48 18.04 6.19 9.64
N THR A 49 18.46 7.28 10.30
CA THR A 49 19.52 7.25 11.32
C THR A 49 18.98 7.68 12.68
N TRP A 50 19.42 7.03 13.76
CA TRP A 50 18.99 7.39 15.11
C TRP A 50 19.84 8.58 15.62
N ASP A 51 19.19 9.68 15.98
CA ASP A 51 19.88 10.89 16.47
C ASP A 51 20.00 10.99 18.00
N GLY A 52 19.58 9.93 18.69
CA GLY A 52 19.54 9.86 20.15
C GLY A 52 18.18 10.17 20.76
N LEU A 53 17.21 10.64 19.96
CA LEU A 53 15.84 10.90 20.39
C LEU A 53 14.80 10.30 19.45
N LYS A 54 15.05 10.36 18.14
CA LYS A 54 14.14 9.87 17.10
C LYS A 54 14.91 9.34 15.89
N CYS A 55 14.21 8.65 15.01
CA CYS A 55 14.74 8.35 13.69
C CYS A 55 14.70 9.61 12.82
N GLN A 56 15.85 9.99 12.29
CA GLN A 56 16.00 10.96 11.21
C GLN A 56 15.83 10.23 9.89
N CYS A 57 14.70 10.48 9.23
CA CYS A 57 14.36 9.88 7.95
C CYS A 57 15.01 10.62 6.79
N THR A 58 15.25 9.90 5.71
CA THR A 58 15.59 10.49 4.42
C THR A 58 14.37 11.23 3.83
N SER A 59 14.59 12.09 2.85
CA SER A 59 13.58 12.98 2.23
C SER A 59 12.28 12.28 1.83
N LEU A 60 12.36 11.02 1.41
CA LEU A 60 11.23 10.23 0.90
C LEU A 60 10.46 9.44 1.96
N PHE A 61 10.88 9.47 3.23
CA PHE A 61 10.27 8.67 4.29
C PHE A 61 9.89 9.51 5.52
N TYR A 62 8.86 9.05 6.23
CA TYR A 62 8.40 9.62 7.49
C TYR A 62 7.87 8.53 8.43
N GLY A 63 7.47 8.93 9.63
CA GLY A 63 7.01 8.03 10.69
C GLY A 63 8.05 7.88 11.81
N PRO A 64 7.67 7.32 12.96
CA PRO A 64 8.56 7.15 14.11
C PRO A 64 9.78 6.27 13.82
N ARG A 65 9.68 5.38 12.83
CA ARG A 65 10.74 4.47 12.38
C ARG A 65 11.12 4.67 10.92
N CYS A 66 10.68 5.75 10.26
CA CYS A 66 10.87 5.97 8.82
C CYS A 66 10.25 4.89 7.94
N GLU A 67 9.15 4.31 8.41
CA GLU A 67 8.45 3.18 7.79
C GLU A 67 7.46 3.59 6.70
N GLU A 68 7.05 4.86 6.66
CA GLU A 68 6.07 5.38 5.69
C GLU A 68 6.77 6.19 4.59
N LEU A 69 6.26 6.11 3.36
CA LEU A 69 6.74 6.90 2.22
C LEU A 69 5.95 8.19 2.07
N VAL A 70 6.66 9.29 1.87
CA VAL A 70 6.07 10.57 1.49
C VAL A 70 5.46 10.44 0.09
N GLU A 71 4.26 10.99 -0.11
CA GLU A 71 3.57 10.89 -1.39
C GLU A 71 4.35 11.56 -2.53
N SER A 72 4.98 12.71 -2.28
CA SER A 72 5.84 13.38 -3.26
C SER A 72 6.83 14.31 -2.58
N VAL A 73 8.05 14.39 -3.11
CA VAL A 73 9.09 15.31 -2.62
C VAL A 73 9.44 16.30 -3.72
N GLU A 74 9.32 17.60 -3.43
CA GLU A 74 9.74 18.66 -4.34
C GLU A 74 11.27 18.68 -4.46
N ILE A 75 11.76 18.74 -5.70
CA ILE A 75 13.19 18.84 -5.98
C ILE A 75 13.47 19.97 -6.96
N GLU A 76 14.68 20.52 -6.88
CA GLU A 76 15.25 21.39 -7.92
C GLU A 76 16.19 20.55 -8.78
N PRO A 77 15.72 19.98 -9.90
CA PRO A 77 16.51 19.02 -10.65
C PRO A 77 17.67 19.72 -11.37
N THR A 78 18.88 19.28 -11.06
CA THR A 78 20.09 19.69 -11.77
C THR A 78 20.67 18.50 -12.51
N VAL A 79 21.12 18.73 -13.73
CA VAL A 79 21.88 17.76 -14.51
C VAL A 79 23.35 18.11 -14.39
N ALA A 80 24.16 17.12 -14.02
CA ALA A 80 25.61 17.22 -14.13
C ALA A 80 26.09 16.27 -15.22
N ALA A 81 27.00 16.76 -16.07
CA ALA A 81 27.60 15.99 -17.14
C ALA A 81 29.09 16.34 -17.27
N SER A 82 29.86 15.44 -17.87
CA SER A 82 31.28 15.64 -18.14
C SER A 82 31.61 15.36 -19.60
N VAL A 83 32.46 16.19 -20.20
CA VAL A 83 32.99 16.00 -21.56
C VAL A 83 34.49 15.76 -21.47
N GLU A 84 34.96 14.64 -22.03
CA GLU A 84 36.39 14.33 -22.06
C GLU A 84 37.09 15.12 -23.16
N VAL A 85 38.19 15.77 -22.80
CA VAL A 85 39.00 16.59 -23.69
C VAL A 85 40.48 16.28 -23.45
N SER A 86 41.25 16.27 -24.53
CA SER A 86 42.70 16.13 -24.50
C SER A 86 43.35 17.30 -25.20
N VAL A 87 44.30 17.95 -24.52
CA VAL A 87 45.11 19.08 -25.06
C VAL A 87 46.57 18.87 -24.73
N THR A 88 47.45 19.43 -25.55
CA THR A 88 48.92 19.34 -25.36
C THR A 88 49.46 20.72 -25.03
N VAL A 89 50.04 20.89 -23.85
CA VAL A 89 50.57 22.17 -23.37
C VAL A 89 52.04 22.31 -23.74
N THR A 90 52.37 23.32 -24.53
CA THR A 90 53.73 23.54 -25.04
C THR A 90 54.52 24.57 -24.23
N SER A 91 53.84 25.46 -23.50
CA SER A 91 54.46 26.52 -22.68
C SER A 91 55.23 26.06 -21.44
N GLN A 92 55.17 24.78 -21.08
CA GLN A 92 55.81 24.25 -19.89
C GLN A 92 56.50 22.91 -20.17
N GLU A 93 57.62 22.68 -19.48
CA GLU A 93 58.33 21.41 -19.56
C GLU A 93 57.68 20.35 -18.67
N TYR A 94 57.69 19.12 -19.17
CA TYR A 94 57.17 17.98 -18.43
C TYR A 94 58.10 17.58 -17.28
N SER A 95 57.56 17.41 -16.09
CA SER A 95 58.22 16.82 -14.92
C SER A 95 57.52 15.54 -14.49
N GLU A 96 58.28 14.53 -14.06
CA GLU A 96 57.70 13.25 -13.59
C GLU A 96 56.83 13.44 -12.33
N LYS A 97 57.09 14.47 -11.52
CA LYS A 97 56.27 14.77 -10.34
C LYS A 97 54.87 15.28 -10.69
N LEU A 98 54.62 15.70 -11.94
CA LEU A 98 53.26 16.01 -12.41
C LEU A 98 52.34 14.77 -12.41
N GLN A 99 52.90 13.55 -12.41
CA GLN A 99 52.09 12.34 -12.28
C GLN A 99 51.55 12.14 -10.86
N ASP A 100 52.22 12.72 -9.85
CA ASP A 100 51.77 12.66 -8.47
C ASP A 100 50.80 13.80 -8.17
N ARG A 101 49.52 13.45 -7.97
CA ARG A 101 48.44 14.40 -7.64
C ARG A 101 48.66 15.14 -6.31
N LYS A 102 49.56 14.66 -5.45
CA LYS A 102 49.91 15.30 -4.17
C LYS A 102 51.13 16.20 -4.28
N SER A 103 51.81 16.22 -5.42
CA SER A 103 52.99 17.06 -5.59
C SER A 103 52.62 18.54 -5.68
N GLU A 104 53.54 19.40 -5.24
CA GLU A 104 53.39 20.85 -5.38
C GLU A 104 53.34 21.27 -6.86
N GLU A 105 54.13 20.60 -7.70
CA GLU A 105 54.19 20.85 -9.15
C GLU A 105 52.83 20.57 -9.82
N PHE A 106 52.19 19.44 -9.49
CA PHE A 106 50.84 19.15 -9.98
C PHE A 106 49.81 20.16 -9.46
N SER A 107 49.88 20.52 -8.17
CA SER A 107 48.95 21.49 -7.57
C SER A 107 49.03 22.87 -8.25
N ASN A 108 50.26 23.34 -8.52
CA ASN A 108 50.49 24.62 -9.20
C ASN A 108 50.08 24.56 -10.68
N PHE A 109 50.37 23.45 -11.36
CA PHE A 109 49.90 23.21 -12.72
C PHE A 109 48.38 23.19 -12.79
N ASN A 110 47.72 22.40 -11.94
CA ASN A 110 46.26 22.28 -11.88
C ASN A 110 45.60 23.64 -11.67
N LYS A 111 46.06 24.45 -10.71
CA LYS A 111 45.56 25.82 -10.50
C LYS A 111 45.69 26.69 -11.76
N THR A 112 46.81 26.61 -12.45
CA THR A 112 47.06 27.40 -13.66
C THR A 112 46.20 26.92 -14.82
N PHE A 113 46.10 25.60 -14.99
CA PHE A 113 45.28 24.94 -16.01
C PHE A 113 43.79 25.24 -15.83
N THR A 114 43.25 25.09 -14.62
CA THR A 114 41.86 25.42 -14.32
C THR A 114 41.55 26.89 -14.61
N LYS A 115 42.45 27.81 -14.26
CA LYS A 115 42.30 29.24 -14.59
C LYS A 115 42.27 29.49 -16.09
N GLN A 116 43.19 28.86 -16.84
CA GLN A 116 43.22 29.01 -18.29
C GLN A 116 41.95 28.46 -18.95
N MET A 117 41.49 27.28 -18.52
CA MET A 117 40.25 26.68 -19.04
C MET A 117 39.02 27.53 -18.72
N ALA A 118 38.95 28.13 -17.52
CA ALA A 118 37.87 29.04 -17.17
C ALA A 118 37.80 30.28 -18.08
N LEU A 119 38.96 30.78 -18.55
CA LEU A 119 39.01 31.88 -19.52
C LEU A 119 38.55 31.44 -20.92
N ILE A 120 38.93 30.25 -21.36
CA ILE A 120 38.55 29.71 -22.69
C ILE A 120 37.04 29.42 -22.75
N TYR A 121 36.51 28.78 -21.72
CA TYR A 121 35.10 28.41 -21.63
C TYR A 121 34.20 29.53 -21.10
N ALA A 122 34.75 30.72 -20.86
CA ALA A 122 33.98 31.89 -20.48
C ALA A 122 32.82 32.13 -21.47
N GLY A 123 31.62 32.36 -20.93
CA GLY A 123 30.40 32.56 -21.72
C GLY A 123 29.61 31.28 -22.03
N ILE A 124 30.05 30.10 -21.58
CA ILE A 124 29.19 28.91 -21.48
C ILE A 124 28.56 28.92 -20.07
N PRO A 125 27.24 29.19 -19.93
CA PRO A 125 26.62 29.31 -18.62
C PRO A 125 26.58 27.98 -17.84
N GLU A 126 26.59 26.85 -18.53
CA GLU A 126 26.60 25.52 -17.94
C GLU A 126 27.99 25.08 -17.46
N TYR A 127 29.06 25.83 -17.74
CA TYR A 127 30.41 25.45 -17.33
C TYR A 127 30.62 25.65 -15.81
N GLU A 128 30.97 24.57 -15.11
CA GLU A 128 31.29 24.60 -13.67
C GLU A 128 32.80 24.53 -13.41
N GLY A 129 33.54 23.76 -14.21
CA GLY A 129 34.99 23.61 -14.00
C GLY A 129 35.63 22.52 -14.85
N VAL A 130 36.87 22.16 -14.50
CA VAL A 130 37.61 21.06 -15.13
C VAL A 130 38.30 20.17 -14.09
N ILE A 131 38.40 18.88 -14.39
CA ILE A 131 39.12 17.89 -13.57
C ILE A 131 40.15 17.18 -14.44
N ILE A 132 41.43 17.30 -14.10
CA ILE A 132 42.50 16.58 -14.80
C ILE A 132 42.40 15.08 -14.46
N LYS A 133 42.28 14.24 -15.50
CA LYS A 133 42.31 12.78 -15.41
C LYS A 133 43.76 12.29 -15.41
N ASN A 134 44.55 12.71 -16.40
CA ASN A 134 45.90 12.22 -16.60
C ASN A 134 46.82 13.27 -17.22
N LEU A 135 48.13 13.15 -16.95
CA LEU A 135 49.20 13.94 -17.54
C LEU A 135 50.26 13.00 -18.12
N SER A 136 50.57 13.11 -19.41
CA SER A 136 51.53 12.22 -20.09
C SER A 136 52.69 12.94 -20.77
N LYS A 137 53.73 12.17 -21.10
CA LYS A 137 55.04 12.64 -21.60
C LYS A 137 54.93 13.21 -23.02
N GLY A 138 55.73 14.24 -23.30
CA GLY A 138 55.69 15.06 -24.53
C GLY A 138 54.80 16.28 -24.32
N SER A 139 55.36 17.51 -24.39
CA SER A 139 54.67 18.81 -24.17
C SER A 139 53.36 18.69 -23.37
N ILE A 140 53.49 18.32 -22.08
CA ILE A 140 52.43 17.96 -21.11
C ILE A 140 51.05 17.72 -21.78
N VAL A 141 50.79 16.48 -22.20
CA VAL A 141 49.45 16.10 -22.70
C VAL A 141 48.51 15.95 -21.50
N VAL A 142 47.44 16.72 -21.49
CA VAL A 142 46.43 16.80 -20.44
C VAL A 142 45.15 16.17 -20.92
N ASP A 143 44.80 15.02 -20.34
CA ASP A 143 43.46 14.45 -20.46
C ASP A 143 42.63 14.96 -19.27
N TYR A 144 41.50 15.61 -19.54
CA TYR A 144 40.68 16.23 -18.52
C TYR A 144 39.19 16.16 -18.86
N ASP A 145 38.37 16.21 -17.83
CA ASP A 145 36.92 16.33 -17.96
C ASP A 145 36.52 17.79 -17.77
N VAL A 146 35.71 18.30 -18.68
CA VAL A 146 34.96 19.55 -18.48
C VAL A 146 33.67 19.23 -17.77
N ILE A 147 33.46 19.83 -16.60
CA ILE A 147 32.27 19.63 -15.77
C ILE A 147 31.21 20.66 -16.15
N LEU A 148 30.05 20.15 -16.54
CA LEU A 148 28.88 20.93 -16.91
C LEU A 148 27.78 20.72 -15.88
N LYS A 149 27.13 21.81 -15.48
CA LYS A 149 26.00 21.81 -14.56
C LYS A 149 24.90 22.73 -15.07
N ALA A 150 23.72 22.16 -15.27
CA ALA A 150 22.57 22.87 -15.79
C ALA A 150 21.31 22.53 -14.97
N LYS A 151 20.30 23.40 -15.07
CA LYS A 151 18.96 23.07 -14.61
C LYS A 151 18.36 22.05 -15.56
N TYR A 152 17.66 21.05 -15.03
CA TYR A 152 16.99 20.05 -15.85
C TYR A 152 15.82 20.69 -16.62
N THR A 153 15.76 20.39 -17.91
CA THR A 153 14.65 20.73 -18.79
C THR A 153 14.25 19.50 -19.60
N PRO A 154 12.96 19.36 -19.97
CA PRO A 154 12.56 18.35 -20.95
C PRO A 154 13.39 18.53 -22.23
N GLY A 155 14.06 17.47 -22.68
CA GLY A 155 14.95 17.53 -23.84
C GLY A 155 16.36 18.09 -23.57
N PHE A 156 16.83 18.09 -22.31
CA PHE A 156 18.18 18.53 -21.94
C PHE A 156 19.30 17.83 -22.72
N GLU A 157 19.07 16.62 -23.24
CA GLU A 157 20.03 15.89 -24.08
C GLU A 157 20.42 16.72 -25.31
N ASN A 158 19.45 17.35 -25.99
CA ASN A 158 19.71 18.21 -27.15
C ASN A 158 20.47 19.49 -26.75
N THR A 159 20.18 20.02 -25.56
CA THR A 159 20.89 21.17 -25.00
C THR A 159 22.34 20.83 -24.71
N LEU A 160 22.60 19.67 -24.09
CA LEU A 160 23.95 19.16 -23.84
C LEU A 160 24.73 18.98 -25.14
N ASP A 161 24.13 18.39 -26.18
CA ASP A 161 24.78 18.26 -27.49
C ASP A 161 25.16 19.61 -28.10
N THR A 162 24.32 20.62 -27.92
CA THR A 162 24.61 21.99 -28.37
C THR A 162 25.77 22.60 -27.59
N VAL A 163 25.81 22.39 -26.28
CA VAL A 163 26.89 22.85 -25.40
C VAL A 163 28.21 22.16 -25.76
N VAL A 164 28.21 20.84 -26.01
CA VAL A 164 29.40 20.07 -26.43
C VAL A 164 29.98 20.64 -27.72
N LYS A 165 29.14 20.96 -28.72
CA LYS A 165 29.58 21.58 -29.99
C LYS A 165 30.18 22.98 -29.79
N ASN A 166 29.56 23.79 -28.91
CA ASN A 166 30.08 25.13 -28.58
C ASN A 166 31.43 25.03 -27.84
N LEU A 167 31.55 24.10 -26.90
CA LEU A 167 32.77 23.79 -26.17
C LEU A 167 33.88 23.37 -27.13
N GLU A 168 33.60 22.44 -28.05
CA GLU A 168 34.55 21.98 -29.08
C GLU A 168 35.04 23.15 -29.94
N THR A 169 34.14 24.03 -30.36
CA THR A 169 34.48 25.21 -31.16
C THR A 169 35.37 26.17 -30.37
N LYS A 170 35.04 26.44 -29.10
CA LYS A 170 35.80 27.34 -28.24
C LYS A 170 37.21 26.84 -27.97
N ILE A 171 37.36 25.56 -27.64
CA ILE A 171 38.69 25.00 -27.34
C ILE A 171 39.55 24.96 -28.60
N LYS A 172 39.01 24.57 -29.76
CA LYS A 172 39.76 24.58 -31.02
C LYS A 172 40.21 25.98 -31.41
N ASN A 173 39.32 26.97 -31.35
CA ASN A 173 39.69 28.36 -31.63
C ASN A 173 40.76 28.88 -30.65
N ALA A 174 40.65 28.52 -29.37
CA ALA A 174 41.63 28.94 -28.37
C ALA A 174 43.01 28.30 -28.61
N THR A 175 43.07 27.01 -28.96
CA THR A 175 44.33 26.30 -29.22
C THR A 175 44.98 26.70 -30.54
N GLU A 176 44.22 27.25 -31.49
CA GLU A 176 44.76 27.88 -32.71
C GLU A 176 45.40 29.25 -32.45
N VAL A 177 44.88 30.03 -31.50
CA VAL A 177 45.38 31.39 -31.20
C VAL A 177 46.47 31.39 -30.12
N GLN A 178 46.36 30.51 -29.13
CA GLN A 178 47.25 30.45 -27.96
C GLN A 178 48.40 29.49 -28.20
N VAL A 179 49.23 29.79 -29.20
CA VAL A 179 50.41 28.99 -29.58
C VAL A 179 51.68 29.72 -29.12
N GLN A 180 52.73 28.96 -28.80
CA GLN A 180 54.04 29.56 -28.51
C GLN A 180 54.59 30.27 -29.75
N ASP A 181 55.15 31.46 -29.54
CA ASP A 181 55.85 32.18 -30.60
C ASP A 181 57.26 31.62 -30.87
N VAL A 182 57.95 32.19 -31.86
CA VAL A 182 59.32 31.79 -32.26
C VAL A 182 60.34 31.98 -31.12
N ASN A 183 60.02 32.80 -30.12
CA ASN A 183 60.84 33.07 -28.93
C ASN A 183 60.39 32.26 -27.69
N ASN A 184 59.54 31.26 -27.85
CA ASN A 184 58.91 30.47 -26.78
C ASN A 184 58.06 31.27 -25.79
N ASN A 185 57.65 32.49 -26.15
CA ASN A 185 56.76 33.29 -25.34
C ASN A 185 55.30 32.87 -25.55
N CYS A 186 54.50 32.99 -24.49
CA CYS A 186 53.08 32.67 -24.51
C CYS A 186 52.27 33.92 -24.18
N SER A 187 51.30 34.24 -25.04
CA SER A 187 50.39 35.38 -24.83
C SER A 187 49.34 35.11 -23.73
N ALA A 188 49.23 33.87 -23.28
CA ALA A 188 48.28 33.40 -22.28
C ALA A 188 48.98 32.68 -21.10
N LEU A 189 48.20 32.21 -20.11
CA LEU A 189 48.76 31.46 -18.98
C LEU A 189 49.38 30.13 -19.41
N LEU A 190 48.80 29.51 -20.45
CA LEU A 190 49.31 28.29 -21.08
C LEU A 190 49.12 28.40 -22.60
N CYS A 191 50.09 27.85 -23.34
CA CYS A 191 50.02 27.70 -24.79
C CYS A 191 49.87 26.24 -25.16
N PHE A 192 49.20 25.99 -26.29
CA PHE A 192 48.77 24.68 -26.71
C PHE A 192 49.28 24.33 -28.11
N ASN A 193 49.32 23.03 -28.41
CA ASN A 193 49.47 22.54 -29.77
C ASN A 193 48.09 22.48 -30.46
N SER A 194 47.90 23.30 -31.49
CA SER A 194 46.65 23.39 -32.25
C SER A 194 46.22 22.07 -32.89
N THR A 195 47.17 21.23 -33.31
CA THR A 195 46.88 19.97 -34.03
C THR A 195 46.60 18.77 -33.13
N ALA A 196 46.87 18.87 -31.84
CA ALA A 196 46.77 17.76 -30.89
C ALA A 196 45.49 17.78 -30.03
N THR A 197 44.62 18.78 -30.23
CA THR A 197 43.38 18.92 -29.44
C THR A 197 42.35 17.87 -29.86
N LYS A 198 41.85 17.10 -28.92
CA LYS A 198 40.79 16.10 -29.12
C LYS A 198 39.66 16.35 -28.14
N VAL A 199 38.43 16.35 -28.63
CA VAL A 199 37.21 16.50 -27.82
C VAL A 199 36.33 15.30 -28.09
N GLN A 200 35.77 14.70 -27.04
CA GLN A 200 34.80 13.63 -27.18
C GLN A 200 33.48 14.21 -27.72
N ASN A 201 32.88 13.51 -28.70
CA ASN A 201 31.68 13.99 -29.40
C ASN A 201 30.40 13.97 -28.55
N SER A 202 30.44 13.42 -27.34
CA SER A 202 29.28 13.28 -26.46
C SER A 202 29.65 13.57 -25.01
N ALA A 203 28.69 14.13 -24.28
CA ALA A 203 28.80 14.28 -22.84
C ALA A 203 28.39 12.98 -22.13
N THR A 204 29.09 12.65 -21.04
CA THR A 204 28.69 11.58 -20.13
C THR A 204 27.88 12.18 -18.99
N VAL A 205 26.61 11.80 -18.85
CA VAL A 205 25.75 12.29 -17.76
C VAL A 205 26.16 11.60 -16.46
N SER A 206 26.58 12.39 -15.47
CA SER A 206 27.02 11.88 -14.17
C SER A 206 25.92 11.94 -13.10
N VAL A 207 25.01 12.92 -13.21
CA VAL A 207 23.85 13.05 -12.31
C VAL A 207 22.59 13.29 -13.14
N ASN A 208 21.71 12.28 -13.14
CA ASN A 208 20.35 12.39 -13.67
C ASN A 208 19.38 12.59 -12.49
N PRO A 209 18.49 13.61 -12.53
CA PRO A 209 17.47 13.81 -11.50
C PRO A 209 16.60 12.59 -11.22
N GLU A 210 16.28 11.79 -12.25
CA GLU A 210 15.49 10.56 -12.06
C GLU A 210 16.26 9.52 -11.25
N GLU A 211 17.54 9.30 -11.57
CA GLU A 211 18.42 8.40 -10.81
C GLU A 211 18.66 8.92 -9.38
N THR A 212 18.63 10.23 -9.18
CA THR A 212 18.69 10.83 -7.85
C THR A 212 17.46 10.44 -7.02
N CYS A 213 16.26 10.58 -7.58
CA CYS A 213 15.03 10.12 -6.92
C CYS A 213 15.06 8.62 -6.60
N LYS A 214 15.53 7.79 -7.53
CA LYS A 214 15.66 6.34 -7.33
C LYS A 214 16.65 5.98 -6.23
N LYS A 215 17.79 6.67 -6.19
CA LYS A 215 18.82 6.46 -5.18
C LYS A 215 18.34 6.85 -3.79
N GLU A 216 17.64 7.98 -3.66
CA GLU A 216 17.05 8.41 -2.39
C GLU A 216 15.95 7.45 -1.90
N ALA A 217 15.23 6.81 -2.82
CA ALA A 217 14.16 5.86 -2.50
C ALA A 217 14.68 4.53 -1.93
N GLY A 218 15.96 4.22 -2.15
CA GLY A 218 16.55 2.92 -1.82
C GLY A 218 16.13 1.81 -2.79
N GLU A 219 16.86 0.70 -2.74
CA GLU A 219 16.74 -0.40 -3.72
C GLU A 219 15.32 -0.98 -3.80
N ASP A 220 14.62 -1.08 -2.66
CA ASP A 220 13.27 -1.67 -2.58
C ASP A 220 12.21 -0.87 -3.36
N PHE A 221 12.35 0.46 -3.38
CA PHE A 221 11.36 1.38 -3.94
C PHE A 221 11.81 2.05 -5.23
N ALA A 222 13.10 2.01 -5.58
CA ALA A 222 13.68 2.61 -6.79
C ALA A 222 12.90 2.28 -8.08
N LYS A 223 12.39 1.04 -8.19
CA LYS A 223 11.58 0.59 -9.34
C LYS A 223 10.23 1.30 -9.51
N PHE A 224 9.73 1.95 -8.46
CA PHE A 224 8.41 2.61 -8.46
C PHE A 224 8.53 4.14 -8.45
N VAL A 225 9.69 4.70 -8.15
CA VAL A 225 9.88 6.14 -8.08
C VAL A 225 10.26 6.69 -9.45
N THR A 226 9.59 7.77 -9.85
CA THR A 226 9.81 8.45 -11.13
C THR A 226 9.81 9.96 -10.94
N LEU A 227 10.28 10.68 -11.95
CA LEU A 227 10.26 12.15 -11.95
C LEU A 227 8.92 12.65 -12.49
N GLY A 228 8.21 13.45 -11.68
CA GLY A 228 6.93 14.07 -12.02
C GLY A 228 7.05 15.58 -12.14
N GLN A 229 6.33 16.17 -13.09
CA GLN A 229 6.23 17.62 -13.24
C GLN A 229 4.84 18.11 -12.90
N LYS A 230 4.73 19.14 -12.06
CA LYS A 230 3.45 19.80 -11.74
C LYS A 230 3.64 21.31 -11.76
N GLY A 231 3.17 21.96 -12.83
CA GLY A 231 3.49 23.36 -13.12
C GLY A 231 4.99 23.51 -13.45
N ASP A 232 5.64 24.50 -12.84
CA ASP A 232 7.09 24.77 -13.02
C ASP A 232 7.98 24.00 -12.05
N LYS A 233 7.39 23.16 -11.18
CA LYS A 233 8.09 22.42 -10.13
C LYS A 233 8.20 20.94 -10.48
N TRP A 234 9.28 20.33 -10.01
CA TRP A 234 9.60 18.93 -10.20
C TRP A 234 9.51 18.18 -8.88
N PHE A 235 9.03 16.95 -8.96
CA PHE A 235 8.80 16.12 -7.79
C PHE A 235 9.31 14.70 -8.05
N CYS A 236 9.94 14.09 -7.05
CA CYS A 236 10.05 12.64 -7.00
C CYS A 236 8.67 12.09 -6.63
N ILE A 237 8.06 11.35 -7.56
CA ILE A 237 6.70 10.83 -7.43
C ILE A 237 6.71 9.30 -7.40
N THR A 238 5.71 8.76 -6.72
CA THR A 238 5.39 7.34 -6.68
C THR A 238 4.08 7.10 -7.44
N PRO A 239 3.69 5.85 -7.70
CA PRO A 239 2.38 5.56 -8.27
C PRO A 239 1.24 5.95 -7.31
N CYS A 240 1.51 6.30 -6.06
CA CYS A 240 0.50 6.79 -5.12
C CYS A 240 0.39 8.33 -5.07
N SER A 241 1.24 9.06 -5.79
CA SER A 241 1.19 10.53 -5.81
C SER A 241 -0.01 11.05 -6.59
N ALA A 242 -0.93 11.76 -5.93
CA ALA A 242 -2.13 12.27 -6.59
C ALA A 242 -1.84 13.38 -7.63
N GLY A 243 -2.52 13.32 -8.77
CA GLY A 243 -2.49 14.38 -9.79
C GLY A 243 -1.43 14.20 -10.89
N TYR A 244 -0.87 13.00 -11.03
CA TYR A 244 0.03 12.62 -12.11
C TYR A 244 -0.59 11.52 -12.99
N SER A 245 -0.19 11.43 -14.26
CA SER A 245 -0.69 10.39 -15.19
C SER A 245 -0.30 8.97 -14.75
N THR A 246 0.79 8.82 -14.00
CA THR A 246 1.29 7.56 -13.44
C THR A 246 0.61 7.16 -12.13
N SER A 247 -0.32 7.98 -11.63
CA SER A 247 -0.97 7.74 -10.33
C SER A 247 -2.04 6.64 -10.40
N LYS A 248 -2.00 5.72 -9.44
CA LYS A 248 -2.98 4.65 -9.25
C LYS A 248 -4.21 5.24 -8.56
N ASN A 249 -5.34 5.17 -9.24
CA ASN A 249 -6.61 5.64 -8.70
C ASN A 249 -7.21 4.58 -7.77
N CYS A 250 -7.29 4.88 -6.48
CA CYS A 250 -7.88 4.01 -5.47
C CYS A 250 -9.34 4.34 -5.12
N SER A 251 -10.07 5.11 -5.94
CA SER A 251 -11.48 5.47 -5.74
C SER A 251 -11.84 5.83 -4.29
N TYR A 252 -12.39 4.88 -3.51
CA TYR A 252 -12.77 5.03 -2.11
C TYR A 252 -11.74 4.43 -1.12
N GLY A 253 -10.46 4.46 -1.49
CA GLY A 253 -9.34 3.93 -0.72
C GLY A 253 -8.15 4.87 -0.71
N LYS A 254 -7.19 4.60 0.17
CA LYS A 254 -5.89 5.29 0.22
C LYS A 254 -4.85 4.45 -0.52
N CYS A 255 -4.09 5.06 -1.43
CA CYS A 255 -2.95 4.39 -2.04
C CYS A 255 -1.78 4.35 -1.05
N GLN A 256 -1.19 3.17 -0.86
CA GLN A 256 0.03 2.98 -0.09
C GLN A 256 1.03 2.19 -0.92
N LEU A 257 2.26 2.68 -0.99
CA LEU A 257 3.36 1.98 -1.65
C LEU A 257 3.99 0.98 -0.68
N GLN A 258 3.93 -0.31 -1.00
CA GLN A 258 4.64 -1.38 -0.29
C GLN A 258 5.84 -1.86 -1.12
N ARG A 259 6.73 -2.67 -0.52
CA ARG A 259 7.88 -3.28 -1.22
C ARG A 259 7.46 -4.17 -2.41
N SER A 260 6.28 -4.79 -2.29
CA SER A 260 5.64 -5.57 -3.34
C SER A 260 5.07 -4.71 -4.48
N GLY A 261 4.72 -3.44 -4.20
CA GLY A 261 4.16 -2.50 -5.16
C GLY A 261 3.07 -1.60 -4.57
N PRO A 262 2.42 -0.76 -5.40
CA PRO A 262 1.35 0.12 -4.98
C PRO A 262 0.05 -0.66 -4.74
N GLN A 263 -0.44 -0.59 -3.50
CA GLN A 263 -1.69 -1.22 -3.08
C GLN A 263 -2.70 -0.17 -2.61
N CYS A 264 -3.97 -0.39 -2.92
CA CYS A 264 -5.06 0.43 -2.41
C CYS A 264 -5.59 -0.17 -1.11
N LEU A 265 -5.58 0.61 -0.04
CA LEU A 265 -6.24 0.29 1.21
C LEU A 265 -7.65 0.86 1.19
N CYS A 266 -8.64 -0.02 1.06
CA CYS A 266 -10.04 0.38 1.01
C CYS A 266 -10.50 0.90 2.38
N LEU A 267 -11.06 2.10 2.40
CA LEU A 267 -11.55 2.71 3.64
C LEU A 267 -12.85 2.02 4.05
N ILE A 268 -12.96 1.65 5.33
CA ILE A 268 -14.21 1.13 5.87
C ILE A 268 -15.00 2.31 6.41
N THR A 269 -16.14 2.61 5.80
CA THR A 269 -17.05 3.67 6.27
C THR A 269 -18.15 3.07 7.13
N ASP A 270 -18.88 3.90 7.88
CA ASP A 270 -20.03 3.44 8.69
C ASP A 270 -21.19 2.89 7.85
N THR A 271 -21.24 3.24 6.56
CA THR A 271 -22.35 2.90 5.67
C THR A 271 -22.00 1.84 4.63
N HIS A 272 -20.74 1.75 4.19
CA HIS A 272 -20.32 0.86 3.11
C HIS A 272 -19.02 0.11 3.43
N TRP A 273 -18.94 -1.15 3.00
CA TRP A 273 -17.69 -1.88 2.83
C TRP A 273 -17.21 -1.73 1.39
N TYR A 274 -16.00 -1.24 1.20
CA TYR A 274 -15.37 -1.15 -0.12
C TYR A 274 -14.39 -2.31 -0.32
N SER A 275 -14.41 -2.91 -1.51
CA SER A 275 -13.58 -4.03 -1.92
C SER A 275 -13.13 -3.87 -3.38
N GLY A 276 -12.22 -4.72 -3.83
CA GLY A 276 -11.57 -4.65 -5.14
C GLY A 276 -10.15 -4.12 -5.07
N GLU A 277 -9.37 -4.33 -6.14
CA GLU A 277 -7.97 -3.87 -6.21
C GLU A 277 -7.85 -2.34 -6.18
N ASN A 278 -8.89 -1.65 -6.67
CA ASN A 278 -8.98 -0.20 -6.75
C ASN A 278 -10.09 0.37 -5.85
N CYS A 279 -10.64 -0.43 -4.92
CA CYS A 279 -11.70 -0.04 -3.99
C CYS A 279 -12.94 0.55 -4.68
N ASP A 280 -13.29 -0.02 -5.82
CA ASP A 280 -14.38 0.37 -6.72
C ASP A 280 -15.73 -0.28 -6.35
N TRP A 281 -15.73 -1.36 -5.56
CA TRP A 281 -16.94 -2.09 -5.19
C TRP A 281 -17.40 -1.74 -3.78
N GLY A 282 -18.48 -0.97 -3.65
CA GLY A 282 -19.09 -0.63 -2.36
C GLY A 282 -20.35 -1.45 -2.06
N ILE A 283 -20.39 -2.14 -0.92
CA ILE A 283 -21.58 -2.85 -0.42
C ILE A 283 -22.14 -2.10 0.80
N GLN A 284 -23.42 -1.74 0.75
CA GLN A 284 -24.07 -1.04 1.85
C GLN A 284 -24.26 -1.97 3.06
N LYS A 285 -23.81 -1.51 4.22
CA LYS A 285 -23.86 -2.26 5.49
C LYS A 285 -25.26 -2.62 5.93
N SER A 286 -26.20 -1.68 5.78
CA SER A 286 -27.62 -1.90 6.14
C SER A 286 -28.28 -3.00 5.32
N LEU A 287 -27.83 -3.26 4.09
CA LEU A 287 -28.35 -4.35 3.28
C LEU A 287 -28.00 -5.71 3.90
N VAL A 288 -26.76 -5.86 4.37
CA VAL A 288 -26.28 -7.11 4.99
C VAL A 288 -26.89 -7.29 6.37
N TYR A 289 -26.92 -6.25 7.21
CA TYR A 289 -27.56 -6.33 8.53
C TYR A 289 -29.08 -6.49 8.43
N GLY A 290 -29.72 -5.87 7.44
CA GLY A 290 -31.15 -5.98 7.20
C GLY A 290 -31.57 -7.39 6.76
N LEU A 291 -30.87 -7.96 5.78
CA LEU A 291 -31.13 -9.31 5.30
C LEU A 291 -30.73 -10.38 6.33
N GLY A 292 -29.60 -10.19 7.02
CA GLY A 292 -29.14 -11.10 8.08
C GLY A 292 -30.10 -11.11 9.27
N GLY A 293 -30.54 -9.94 9.74
CA GLY A 293 -31.48 -9.81 10.85
C GLY A 293 -32.85 -10.40 10.53
N ALA A 294 -33.39 -10.10 9.33
CA ALA A 294 -34.66 -10.67 8.88
C ALA A 294 -34.58 -12.21 8.73
N GLY A 295 -33.48 -12.74 8.19
CA GLY A 295 -33.26 -14.18 8.05
C GLY A 295 -33.24 -14.91 9.39
N VAL A 296 -32.54 -14.36 10.39
CA VAL A 296 -32.51 -14.92 11.75
C VAL A 296 -33.89 -14.86 12.40
N ALA A 297 -34.64 -13.76 12.24
CA ALA A 297 -35.99 -13.65 12.78
C ALA A 297 -36.94 -14.68 12.17
N VAL A 298 -36.89 -14.90 10.85
CA VAL A 298 -37.70 -15.93 10.16
C VAL A 298 -37.33 -17.33 10.64
N LEU A 299 -36.03 -17.64 10.77
CA LEU A 299 -35.57 -18.92 11.32
C LEU A 299 -36.10 -19.16 12.75
N LEU A 300 -36.07 -18.14 13.61
CA LEU A 300 -36.63 -18.23 14.96
C LEU A 300 -38.13 -18.51 14.95
N VAL A 301 -38.89 -17.84 14.08
CA VAL A 301 -40.34 -18.09 13.93
C VAL A 301 -40.61 -19.54 13.50
N ILE A 302 -39.83 -20.07 12.55
CA ILE A 302 -39.96 -21.46 12.10
C ILE A 302 -39.65 -22.43 13.26
N LEU A 303 -38.59 -22.18 14.04
CA LEU A 303 -38.26 -23.01 15.21
C LEU A 303 -39.37 -22.99 16.27
N VAL A 304 -39.98 -21.83 16.52
CA VAL A 304 -41.12 -21.73 17.45
C VAL A 304 -42.32 -22.53 16.93
N ILE A 305 -42.63 -22.44 15.63
CA ILE A 305 -43.71 -23.23 15.03
C ILE A 305 -43.43 -24.73 15.19
N LEU A 306 -42.21 -25.19 14.88
CA LEU A 306 -41.82 -26.60 15.04
C LEU A 306 -41.90 -27.08 16.50
N LEU A 307 -41.54 -26.23 17.46
CA LEU A 307 -41.67 -26.52 18.89
C LEU A 307 -43.15 -26.67 19.29
N VAL A 308 -44.02 -25.76 18.86
CA VAL A 308 -45.46 -25.83 19.13
C VAL A 308 -46.07 -27.10 18.52
N PHE A 309 -45.74 -27.42 17.27
CA PHE A 309 -46.18 -28.67 16.65
C PHE A 309 -45.67 -29.89 17.41
N SER A 310 -44.40 -29.92 17.80
CA SER A 310 -43.82 -31.03 18.58
C SER A 310 -44.52 -31.22 19.93
N ILE A 311 -44.89 -30.13 20.61
CA ILE A 311 -45.64 -30.20 21.88
C ILE A 311 -47.07 -30.70 21.63
N ARG A 312 -47.76 -30.23 20.59
CA ARG A 312 -49.11 -30.72 20.23
C ARG A 312 -49.07 -32.19 19.87
N PHE A 313 -48.16 -32.61 19.00
CA PHE A 313 -47.97 -34.02 18.65
C PHE A 313 -47.64 -34.89 19.86
N ARG A 314 -46.80 -34.42 20.80
CA ARG A 314 -46.54 -35.16 22.06
C ARG A 314 -47.79 -35.26 22.93
N LYS A 315 -48.57 -34.17 23.08
CA LYS A 315 -49.82 -34.18 23.84
C LYS A 315 -50.85 -35.12 23.21
N ASP A 316 -50.99 -35.10 21.88
CA ASP A 316 -51.92 -35.97 21.16
C ASP A 316 -51.45 -37.43 21.20
N ALA A 317 -50.16 -37.70 21.06
CA ALA A 317 -49.60 -39.05 21.26
C ALA A 317 -49.79 -39.56 22.69
N GLN A 318 -49.68 -38.68 23.70
CA GLN A 318 -49.92 -39.04 25.10
C GLN A 318 -51.41 -39.29 25.38
N ARG A 319 -52.32 -38.50 24.77
CA ARG A 319 -53.77 -38.73 24.80
C ARG A 319 -54.17 -40.03 24.09
N GLN A 320 -53.51 -40.36 22.99
CA GLN A 320 -53.70 -41.64 22.30
C GLN A 320 -53.22 -42.80 23.19
N ARG A 321 -52.07 -42.68 23.85
CA ARG A 321 -51.57 -43.68 24.79
C ARG A 321 -52.49 -43.88 26.00
N SER A 322 -53.06 -42.80 26.57
CA SER A 322 -54.00 -42.92 27.69
C SER A 322 -55.30 -43.61 27.28
N ARG A 323 -55.84 -43.29 26.09
CA ARG A 323 -57.03 -43.96 25.54
C ARG A 323 -56.79 -45.46 25.27
N VAL A 324 -55.62 -45.83 24.74
CA VAL A 324 -55.26 -47.23 24.52
C VAL A 324 -55.09 -47.98 25.85
N SER A 325 -54.45 -47.38 26.86
CA SER A 325 -54.33 -48.01 28.18
C SER A 325 -55.67 -48.18 28.90
N GLU A 326 -56.61 -47.25 28.68
CA GLU A 326 -57.96 -47.33 29.21
C GLU A 326 -58.73 -48.48 28.53
N MET A 327 -58.65 -48.60 27.20
CA MET A 327 -59.19 -49.73 26.43
C MET A 327 -58.66 -51.11 26.88
N TYR A 328 -57.37 -51.21 27.21
CA TYR A 328 -56.80 -52.45 27.75
C TYR A 328 -57.34 -52.82 29.13
N LYS A 329 -57.69 -51.82 29.97
CA LYS A 329 -58.35 -52.03 31.27
C LYS A 329 -59.77 -52.56 31.14
N TRP A 330 -60.54 -52.07 30.17
CA TRP A 330 -61.90 -52.56 29.88
C TRP A 330 -61.92 -54.01 29.38
N GLY A 331 -60.83 -54.49 28.76
CA GLY A 331 -60.71 -55.87 28.30
C GLY A 331 -60.47 -56.92 29.40
N GLU A 332 -60.06 -56.48 30.60
CA GLU A 332 -59.79 -57.39 31.74
C GLU A 332 -60.94 -57.47 32.76
N GLU A 333 -61.89 -56.51 32.76
CA GLU A 333 -63.00 -56.47 33.72
C GLU A 333 -64.32 -57.12 33.24
N GLU A 334 -64.45 -57.48 31.95
CA GLU A 334 -65.63 -58.22 31.44
C GLU A 334 -65.46 -59.75 31.53
N GLY A 335 -65.13 -60.22 32.72
CA GLY A 335 -65.37 -61.61 33.12
C GLY A 335 -66.75 -61.75 33.75
N ARG A 336 -67.72 -62.25 32.96
CA ARG A 336 -69.00 -62.89 33.38
C ARG A 336 -70.19 -61.97 33.73
N ALA A 337 -71.06 -61.68 32.75
CA ALA A 337 -72.50 -61.44 32.97
C ALA A 337 -73.35 -61.70 31.70
N SER A 338 -74.59 -62.14 31.92
CA SER A 338 -75.53 -62.83 31.01
C SER A 338 -76.13 -61.99 29.86
N PRO A 339 -76.61 -62.62 28.77
CA PRO A 339 -77.09 -61.92 27.59
C PRO A 339 -78.53 -61.40 27.76
N GLY A 340 -78.78 -60.14 27.41
CA GLY A 340 -80.15 -59.67 27.11
C GLY A 340 -80.60 -58.33 27.70
N THR A 341 -79.72 -57.37 27.99
CA THR A 341 -80.18 -56.02 28.36
C THR A 341 -79.23 -54.97 27.83
N PHE A 342 -79.68 -54.20 26.82
CA PHE A 342 -79.00 -52.97 26.40
C PHE A 342 -79.37 -51.85 27.39
N HIS A 343 -78.37 -51.21 27.99
CA HIS A 343 -78.53 -49.92 28.65
C HIS A 343 -77.84 -48.87 27.79
N ASN A 344 -78.63 -47.92 27.27
CA ASN A 344 -78.08 -46.72 26.66
C ASN A 344 -77.61 -45.80 27.78
N PHE A 345 -76.29 -45.65 27.93
CA PHE A 345 -75.72 -44.58 28.71
C PHE A 345 -75.86 -43.28 27.91
N GLY A 346 -76.76 -42.41 28.36
CA GLY A 346 -76.79 -41.02 27.92
C GLY A 346 -75.51 -40.32 28.36
N PHE A 347 -74.87 -39.60 27.44
CA PHE A 347 -73.73 -38.75 27.75
C PHE A 347 -74.21 -37.55 28.57
N ASP A 348 -73.69 -37.44 29.78
CA ASP A 348 -73.86 -36.30 30.67
C ASP A 348 -72.96 -35.15 30.19
N HIS A 349 -73.55 -34.02 29.81
CA HIS A 349 -72.82 -32.82 29.42
C HIS A 349 -72.54 -31.98 30.66
N ASN A 350 -71.29 -31.99 31.11
CA ASN A 350 -70.86 -31.07 32.17
C ASN A 350 -70.73 -29.64 31.60
N GLU A 351 -71.39 -28.72 32.28
CA GLU A 351 -71.59 -27.31 31.96
C GLU A 351 -70.28 -26.52 31.90
N GLU A 352 -70.02 -25.81 30.80
CA GLU A 352 -69.41 -24.47 30.83
C GLU A 352 -69.94 -23.60 29.67
N ARG A 353 -70.82 -22.67 30.03
CA ARG A 353 -70.93 -21.26 29.60
C ARG A 353 -71.12 -20.91 28.11
N GLU A 354 -72.32 -20.41 27.84
CA GLU A 354 -72.70 -19.33 26.90
C GLU A 354 -72.09 -19.35 25.48
N ASN A 355 -72.87 -19.82 24.51
CA ASN A 355 -73.22 -19.10 23.27
C ASN A 355 -74.12 -19.98 22.39
N TYR A 356 -75.40 -19.64 22.29
CA TYR A 356 -76.31 -20.23 21.31
C TYR A 356 -75.92 -19.75 19.90
N MET A 357 -75.35 -20.63 19.09
CA MET A 357 -75.40 -20.58 17.63
C MET A 357 -76.28 -21.76 17.17
N PRO A 358 -77.35 -21.54 16.39
CA PRO A 358 -78.22 -22.63 15.95
C PRO A 358 -77.47 -23.48 14.92
N LEU A 359 -77.11 -24.71 15.28
CA LEU A 359 -76.49 -25.68 14.37
C LEU A 359 -77.56 -26.46 13.60
N ASP A 360 -78.44 -25.76 12.88
CA ASP A 360 -79.52 -26.37 12.08
C ASP A 360 -79.09 -26.62 10.61
N SER A 361 -77.79 -26.61 10.32
CA SER A 361 -77.28 -26.64 8.94
C SER A 361 -76.46 -27.87 8.55
N VAL A 362 -76.39 -28.92 9.39
CA VAL A 362 -75.54 -30.09 9.10
C VAL A 362 -76.34 -31.35 8.70
N TYR A 363 -77.67 -31.35 8.83
CA TYR A 363 -78.50 -32.54 8.55
C TYR A 363 -79.49 -32.42 7.38
N ASN A 364 -79.50 -31.32 6.61
CA ASN A 364 -80.52 -31.10 5.57
C ASN A 364 -80.08 -31.39 4.12
N THR A 365 -78.93 -32.05 3.87
CA THR A 365 -78.42 -32.23 2.49
C THR A 365 -78.23 -33.66 2.00
N PHE A 366 -78.83 -34.65 2.68
CA PHE A 366 -78.93 -36.01 2.13
C PHE A 366 -80.38 -36.34 1.78
N GLN A 367 -80.72 -36.13 0.51
CA GLN A 367 -81.98 -36.60 -0.07
C GLN A 367 -81.66 -37.69 -1.11
N PRO A 368 -81.79 -38.99 -0.77
CA PRO A 368 -81.47 -40.06 -1.70
C PRO A 368 -82.50 -40.11 -2.84
N SER A 369 -82.03 -40.03 -4.09
CA SER A 369 -82.88 -40.16 -5.27
C SER A 369 -83.26 -41.63 -5.51
N LEU A 370 -84.51 -42.00 -5.21
CA LEU A 370 -85.01 -43.38 -5.36
C LEU A 370 -85.57 -43.69 -6.77
N ASN A 371 -85.36 -42.81 -7.76
CA ASN A 371 -85.97 -42.92 -9.10
C ASN A 371 -85.52 -44.14 -9.93
N HIS A 372 -84.51 -44.89 -9.47
CA HIS A 372 -83.99 -46.08 -10.17
C HIS A 372 -84.16 -47.40 -9.39
N ILE A 373 -84.94 -47.41 -8.31
CA ILE A 373 -85.18 -48.62 -7.51
C ILE A 373 -86.54 -49.20 -7.89
N ASN A 374 -86.53 -50.40 -8.48
CA ASN A 374 -87.74 -51.17 -8.74
C ASN A 374 -88.17 -51.91 -7.45
N PRO A 375 -89.30 -51.51 -6.81
CA PRO A 375 -89.72 -52.04 -5.51
C PRO A 375 -90.18 -53.50 -5.54
N GLU A 376 -90.42 -54.09 -6.72
CA GLU A 376 -90.84 -55.50 -6.83
C GLU A 376 -89.68 -56.48 -6.94
N ARG A 377 -88.44 -56.00 -6.99
CA ARG A 377 -87.26 -56.85 -7.14
C ARG A 377 -86.87 -57.48 -5.81
N LYS A 378 -87.32 -58.72 -5.55
CA LYS A 378 -86.88 -59.51 -4.39
C LYS A 378 -85.40 -59.88 -4.53
N ILE A 379 -84.56 -59.34 -3.64
CA ILE A 379 -83.15 -59.71 -3.53
C ILE A 379 -83.06 -60.96 -2.65
N GLN A 380 -82.65 -62.09 -3.22
CA GLN A 380 -82.28 -63.28 -2.44
C GLN A 380 -80.77 -63.28 -2.22
N ILE A 381 -80.35 -63.13 -0.97
CA ILE A 381 -78.95 -63.22 -0.55
C ILE A 381 -78.79 -64.59 0.12
N GLN A 382 -77.96 -65.47 -0.45
CA GLN A 382 -77.64 -66.73 0.21
C GLN A 382 -76.74 -66.51 1.42
N ARG A 383 -77.03 -67.24 2.51
CA ARG A 383 -76.26 -67.19 3.75
C ARG A 383 -74.90 -67.86 3.52
N PRO A 384 -73.77 -67.16 3.67
CA PRO A 384 -72.46 -67.81 3.55
C PRO A 384 -72.25 -68.80 4.70
N GLN A 385 -71.77 -69.99 4.38
CA GLN A 385 -71.36 -70.99 5.37
C GLN A 385 -69.90 -70.74 5.78
N VAL A 386 -69.67 -70.78 7.09
CA VAL A 386 -68.35 -70.62 7.70
C VAL A 386 -67.63 -71.97 7.64
N VAL A 387 -66.54 -72.05 6.88
CA VAL A 387 -65.62 -73.20 6.93
C VAL A 387 -64.67 -72.98 8.10
N MET A 388 -64.76 -73.81 9.13
CA MET A 388 -63.74 -73.88 10.17
C MET A 388 -62.68 -74.90 9.74
N THR A 389 -61.49 -74.43 9.39
CA THR A 389 -60.30 -75.27 9.32
C THR A 389 -59.62 -75.30 10.69
N SER A 390 -59.53 -76.50 11.27
CA SER A 390 -58.79 -76.77 12.50
C SER A 390 -57.27 -76.76 12.24
N LEU A 391 -56.55 -76.28 13.25
CA LEU A 391 -55.09 -76.31 13.50
C LEU A 391 -54.24 -77.27 12.67
#